data_AF-A0AAD9DCJ2-F1
#
_entry.id   AF-A0AAD9DCJ2-F1
#
_cell.length_a   1.000
_cell.length_b   1.000
_cell.length_c   1.000
_cell.angle_alpha   90.00
_cell.angle_beta   90.00
_cell.angle_gamma   90.00
#
_symmetry.space_group_name_H-M   'P 1'
#
loop_
_entity.id
_entity.type
_entity.pdbx_description
1 polymer ?
#
loop_
_entity_poly.entity_id
_entity_poly.type
_entity_poly.pdbx_seq_one_letter_code
_entity_poly.pdbx_strand_id
1 'polypeptide(L)'
;MMATTYIFFFLLSLAVLLPSRPWIALLEKGVEFEHKLIDLSNKPHDFLEKYQDASGRAYGAGLVPLLEHDGNLVIESDVVAKYVSQHIEGVNGRGEDMYPTNNEADEELIKLFVNSWEQVTDTYYSVLTATSEKEVKTHKTSFIQSLGVINNLLKQRNSGAFLLGSTFSYAECISAPWIQRFYVTLPYFRGIDFEEDLLNSFDLLPIWMGEVCDRPSCVESKCPEQEMIAACKRYYVSFVSPGAKGSL
;
A
#
# COMPACT_ATOMS: atom_id res chain seq x y z
N MET A 1 -25.20 -24.59 -7.16
CA MET A 1 -25.32 -23.29 -7.87
C MET A 1 -24.63 -22.29 -6.96
N MET A 2 -23.30 -22.12 -7.11
CA MET A 2 -22.62 -21.06 -6.36
C MET A 2 -23.07 -19.75 -7.00
N ALA A 3 -23.72 -18.89 -6.23
CA ALA A 3 -23.95 -17.52 -6.68
C ALA A 3 -22.56 -16.93 -6.92
N THR A 4 -22.27 -16.53 -8.16
CA THR A 4 -21.08 -15.72 -8.44
C THR A 4 -21.29 -14.40 -7.72
N THR A 5 -20.74 -14.26 -6.51
CA THR A 5 -20.72 -12.97 -5.83
C THR A 5 -19.79 -12.05 -6.62
N TYR A 6 -20.37 -11.08 -7.32
CA TYR A 6 -19.59 -10.06 -8.01
C TYR A 6 -19.02 -9.10 -6.96
N ILE A 7 -17.70 -9.05 -6.86
CA ILE A 7 -16.97 -8.07 -6.05
C ILE A 7 -16.90 -6.79 -6.89
N PHE A 8 -17.57 -5.72 -6.48
CA PHE A 8 -17.39 -4.42 -7.13
C PHE A 8 -16.33 -3.63 -6.40
N PHE A 9 -15.30 -3.24 -7.13
CA PHE A 9 -14.17 -2.51 -6.59
C PHE A 9 -14.01 -1.18 -7.31
N PHE A 10 -14.22 -0.08 -6.58
CA PHE A 10 -14.11 1.27 -7.12
C PHE A 10 -12.72 1.84 -6.88
N LEU A 11 -12.02 2.25 -7.94
CA LEU A 11 -10.64 2.74 -7.88
C LEU A 11 -10.50 4.09 -8.58
N LEU A 12 -9.41 4.80 -8.30
CA LEU A 12 -9.12 6.08 -8.93
C LEU A 12 -8.59 5.91 -10.37
N SER A 13 -9.11 6.68 -11.32
CA SER A 13 -8.62 6.67 -12.71
C SER A 13 -7.19 7.22 -12.90
N LEU A 14 -6.66 8.04 -11.98
CA LEU A 14 -5.24 8.45 -12.00
C LEU A 14 -4.69 8.77 -10.59
N ALA A 15 -3.74 7.94 -10.17
CA ALA A 15 -2.55 8.32 -9.39
C ALA A 15 -2.71 8.68 -7.88
N VAL A 16 -3.64 8.03 -7.19
CA VAL A 16 -3.57 7.88 -5.72
C VAL A 16 -3.24 6.42 -5.46
N LEU A 17 -2.23 6.20 -4.64
CA LEU A 17 -1.57 4.90 -4.41
C LEU A 17 -2.26 4.04 -3.34
N LEU A 18 -3.25 4.59 -2.65
CA LEU A 18 -3.99 3.90 -1.58
C LEU A 18 -4.93 2.80 -2.09
N PRO A 19 -5.63 2.95 -3.23
CA PRO A 19 -6.52 1.93 -3.76
C PRO A 19 -5.85 0.61 -4.19
N SER A 20 -4.53 0.53 -4.28
CA SER A 20 -3.89 -0.74 -4.65
C SER A 20 -3.82 -1.75 -3.50
N ARG A 21 -3.95 -1.34 -2.22
CA ARG A 21 -3.88 -2.30 -1.09
C ARG A 21 -4.94 -3.40 -1.18
N PRO A 22 -6.24 -3.08 -1.40
CA PRO A 22 -7.23 -4.14 -1.56
C PRO A 22 -7.17 -4.83 -2.91
N TRP A 23 -6.70 -4.14 -3.97
CA TRP A 23 -6.48 -4.77 -5.27
C TRP A 23 -5.47 -5.91 -5.15
N ILE A 24 -4.33 -5.68 -4.48
CA ILE A 24 -3.34 -6.73 -4.19
C ILE A 24 -3.99 -7.89 -3.44
N ALA A 25 -4.80 -7.60 -2.40
CA ALA A 25 -5.47 -8.64 -1.64
C ALA A 25 -6.43 -9.49 -2.50
N LEU A 26 -7.21 -8.86 -3.37
CA LEU A 26 -8.11 -9.56 -4.31
C LEU A 26 -7.32 -10.45 -5.29
N LEU A 27 -6.20 -9.96 -5.82
CA LEU A 27 -5.32 -10.72 -6.71
C LEU A 27 -4.65 -11.91 -6.01
N GLU A 28 -4.23 -11.75 -4.75
CA GLU A 28 -3.68 -12.85 -3.95
C GLU A 28 -4.73 -13.96 -3.73
N LYS A 29 -5.98 -13.57 -3.41
CA LYS A 29 -7.13 -14.48 -3.33
C LYS A 29 -7.48 -15.14 -4.67
N GLY A 30 -7.06 -14.55 -5.78
CA GLY A 30 -7.30 -15.07 -7.13
C GLY A 30 -8.78 -15.08 -7.52
N VAL A 31 -9.59 -14.25 -6.87
CA VAL A 31 -11.02 -14.11 -7.12
C VAL A 31 -11.27 -13.20 -8.32
N GLU A 32 -12.37 -13.42 -9.02
CA GLU A 32 -12.84 -12.48 -10.04
C GLU A 32 -13.55 -11.30 -9.38
N PHE A 33 -13.30 -10.09 -9.89
CA PHE A 33 -13.95 -8.87 -9.41
C PHE A 33 -14.16 -7.90 -10.57
N GLU A 34 -15.23 -7.11 -10.49
CA GLU A 34 -15.49 -6.02 -11.41
C GLU A 34 -14.81 -4.74 -10.91
N HIS A 35 -13.93 -4.21 -11.74
CA HIS A 35 -13.21 -2.98 -11.46
C HIS A 35 -13.91 -1.77 -12.11
N LYS A 36 -14.35 -0.81 -11.28
CA LYS A 36 -14.98 0.43 -11.72
C LYS A 36 -14.09 1.63 -11.43
N LEU A 37 -13.62 2.29 -12.50
CA LEU A 37 -12.83 3.51 -12.37
C LEU A 37 -13.73 4.71 -12.05
N ILE A 38 -13.39 5.44 -10.98
CA ILE A 38 -14.07 6.66 -10.55
C ILE A 38 -13.21 7.87 -10.93
N ASP A 39 -13.81 8.79 -11.68
CA ASP A 39 -13.30 10.14 -11.88
C ASP A 39 -13.62 10.99 -10.64
N LEU A 40 -12.59 11.44 -9.90
CA LEU A 40 -12.80 12.26 -8.71
C LEU A 40 -13.27 13.67 -9.01
N SER A 41 -13.02 14.17 -10.23
CA SER A 41 -13.53 15.47 -10.69
C SER A 41 -14.99 15.40 -11.11
N ASN A 42 -15.50 14.20 -11.40
CA ASN A 42 -16.88 13.97 -11.82
C ASN A 42 -17.39 12.62 -11.28
N LYS A 43 -17.66 12.57 -9.97
CA LYS A 43 -18.06 11.35 -9.27
C LYS A 43 -19.50 10.94 -9.65
N PRO A 44 -19.74 9.69 -10.07
CA PRO A 44 -21.09 9.18 -10.33
C PRO A 44 -22.00 9.26 -9.10
N HIS A 45 -23.30 9.49 -9.34
CA HIS A 45 -24.30 9.64 -8.26
C HIS A 45 -24.46 8.36 -7.45
N ASP A 46 -24.54 7.20 -8.11
CA ASP A 46 -24.68 5.88 -7.47
C ASP A 46 -23.48 5.55 -6.57
N PHE A 47 -22.27 5.92 -6.98
CA PHE A 47 -21.07 5.79 -6.14
C PHE A 47 -21.15 6.67 -4.89
N LEU A 48 -21.63 7.91 -5.02
CA LEU A 48 -21.75 8.83 -3.90
C LEU A 48 -22.81 8.38 -2.88
N GLU A 49 -23.93 7.83 -3.34
CA GLU A 49 -24.94 7.20 -2.48
C GLU A 49 -24.35 6.04 -1.69
N LYS A 50 -23.71 5.08 -2.36
CA LYS A 50 -23.04 3.94 -1.70
C LYS A 50 -21.98 4.40 -0.69
N TYR A 51 -21.19 5.40 -1.04
CA TYR A 51 -20.19 5.93 -0.12
C TYR A 51 -20.82 6.58 1.11
N GLN A 52 -21.92 7.33 0.93
CA GLN A 52 -22.67 7.91 2.05
C GLN A 52 -23.23 6.81 2.96
N ASP A 53 -23.82 5.76 2.39
CA ASP A 53 -24.36 4.63 3.14
C ASP A 53 -23.27 3.92 3.96
N ALA A 54 -22.09 3.73 3.38
CA ALA A 54 -20.96 3.09 4.05
C ALA A 54 -20.33 3.99 5.15
N SER A 55 -20.23 5.29 4.90
CA SER A 55 -19.47 6.21 5.77
C SER A 55 -20.31 6.94 6.81
N GLY A 56 -21.62 7.04 6.60
CA GLY A 56 -22.50 7.95 7.34
C GLY A 56 -22.16 9.45 7.14
N ARG A 57 -21.21 9.79 6.25
CA ARG A 57 -20.78 11.16 5.98
C ARG A 57 -21.62 11.74 4.84
N ALA A 58 -21.85 13.05 4.88
CA ALA A 58 -22.64 13.75 3.87
C ALA A 58 -22.02 13.66 2.45
N TYR A 59 -22.89 13.89 1.45
CA TYR A 59 -22.56 13.99 0.03
C TYR A 59 -21.33 14.88 -0.21
N GLY A 60 -20.27 14.32 -0.81
CA GLY A 60 -19.09 15.08 -1.26
C GLY A 60 -17.73 14.45 -0.96
N ALA A 61 -17.63 13.60 0.08
CA ALA A 61 -16.35 12.95 0.42
C ALA A 61 -15.96 11.90 -0.63
N GLY A 62 -16.85 10.93 -0.93
CA GLY A 62 -16.72 9.95 -2.02
C GLY A 62 -15.28 9.53 -2.29
N LEU A 63 -14.65 8.84 -1.34
CA LEU A 63 -13.27 8.40 -1.42
C LEU A 63 -13.20 6.98 -2.00
N VAL A 64 -12.10 6.68 -2.65
CA VAL A 64 -11.76 5.34 -3.12
C VAL A 64 -10.58 4.81 -2.30
N PRO A 65 -10.53 3.48 -2.05
CA PRO A 65 -11.43 2.47 -2.59
C PRO A 65 -12.75 2.33 -1.82
N LEU A 66 -13.78 1.85 -2.54
CA LEU A 66 -15.02 1.31 -1.98
C LEU A 66 -15.20 -0.11 -2.54
N LEU A 67 -15.48 -1.06 -1.64
CA LEU A 67 -15.78 -2.44 -1.97
C LEU A 67 -17.26 -2.73 -1.67
N GLU A 68 -17.93 -3.38 -2.62
CA GLU A 68 -19.24 -4.00 -2.42
C GLU A 68 -19.08 -5.52 -2.51
N HIS A 69 -19.48 -6.22 -1.45
CA HIS A 69 -19.38 -7.68 -1.35
C HIS A 69 -20.50 -8.24 -0.47
N ASP A 70 -21.31 -9.15 -1.01
CA ASP A 70 -22.46 -9.77 -0.30
C ASP A 70 -23.38 -8.74 0.41
N GLY A 71 -23.66 -7.63 -0.26
CA GLY A 71 -24.48 -6.53 0.27
C GLY A 71 -23.78 -5.64 1.31
N ASN A 72 -22.53 -5.93 1.66
CA ASN A 72 -21.72 -5.07 2.52
C ASN A 72 -21.01 -4.00 1.70
N LEU A 73 -20.96 -2.77 2.22
CA LEU A 73 -20.16 -1.69 1.67
C LEU A 73 -19.00 -1.40 2.63
N VAL A 74 -17.78 -1.55 2.13
CA VAL A 74 -16.55 -1.37 2.92
C VAL A 74 -15.71 -0.27 2.30
N ILE A 75 -15.21 0.63 3.13
CA ILE A 75 -14.41 1.80 2.74
C ILE A 75 -13.15 1.89 3.62
N GLU A 76 -12.26 2.82 3.28
CA GLU A 76 -10.90 2.96 3.83
C GLU A 76 -9.96 1.84 3.37
N SER A 77 -8.88 2.19 2.67
CA SER A 77 -8.08 1.23 1.89
C SER A 77 -7.49 0.07 2.71
N ASP A 78 -7.10 0.33 3.94
CA ASP A 78 -6.58 -0.67 4.88
C ASP A 78 -7.71 -1.57 5.41
N VAL A 79 -8.84 -0.98 5.82
CA VAL A 79 -10.03 -1.72 6.25
C VAL A 79 -10.56 -2.62 5.14
N VAL A 80 -10.63 -2.13 3.89
CA VAL A 80 -11.06 -2.93 2.74
C VAL A 80 -10.07 -4.08 2.50
N ALA A 81 -8.76 -3.83 2.49
CA ALA A 81 -7.76 -4.88 2.32
C ALA A 81 -7.83 -5.94 3.43
N LYS A 82 -8.09 -5.52 4.68
CA LYS A 82 -8.30 -6.43 5.80
C LYS A 82 -9.58 -7.24 5.63
N TYR A 83 -10.68 -6.59 5.23
CA TYR A 83 -11.95 -7.26 4.96
C TYR A 83 -11.78 -8.36 3.90
N VAL A 84 -11.13 -8.05 2.77
CA VAL A 84 -10.81 -9.04 1.72
C VAL A 84 -10.00 -10.20 2.30
N SER A 85 -8.97 -9.89 3.09
CA SER A 85 -8.10 -10.92 3.67
C SER A 85 -8.85 -11.90 4.59
N GLN A 86 -9.85 -11.40 5.35
CA GLN A 86 -10.56 -12.16 6.38
C GLN A 86 -11.88 -12.79 5.92
N HIS A 87 -12.60 -12.18 4.98
CA HIS A 87 -14.01 -12.53 4.70
C HIS A 87 -14.26 -12.98 3.27
N ILE A 88 -13.29 -12.86 2.36
CA ILE A 88 -13.41 -13.35 0.99
C ILE A 88 -12.58 -14.63 0.86
N GLU A 89 -13.28 -15.72 0.52
CA GLU A 89 -12.65 -17.01 0.22
C GLU A 89 -11.91 -16.92 -1.11
N GLY A 90 -10.65 -17.33 -1.11
CA GLY A 90 -9.82 -17.38 -2.30
C GLY A 90 -10.03 -18.65 -3.11
N VAL A 91 -9.81 -18.53 -4.42
CA VAL A 91 -9.97 -19.64 -5.35
C VAL A 91 -8.96 -20.74 -5.02
N ASN A 92 -9.46 -21.95 -4.76
CA ASN A 92 -8.65 -23.11 -4.33
C ASN A 92 -7.86 -22.87 -3.02
N GLY A 93 -8.39 -22.06 -2.11
CA GLY A 93 -7.75 -21.77 -0.81
C GLY A 93 -6.55 -20.81 -0.90
N ARG A 94 -6.43 -20.06 -2.00
CA ARG A 94 -5.38 -19.05 -2.14
C ARG A 94 -5.60 -17.89 -1.16
N GLY A 95 -4.55 -17.51 -0.44
CA GLY A 95 -4.59 -16.33 0.43
C GLY A 95 -5.51 -16.45 1.65
N GLU A 96 -5.92 -17.66 2.06
CA GLU A 96 -6.71 -17.86 3.29
C GLU A 96 -5.95 -17.41 4.54
N ASP A 97 -4.65 -17.66 4.59
CA ASP A 97 -3.81 -17.33 5.74
C ASP A 97 -3.23 -15.90 5.68
N MET A 98 -3.76 -15.02 4.80
CA MET A 98 -3.29 -13.64 4.69
C MET A 98 -3.53 -12.83 5.97
N TYR A 99 -4.58 -13.18 6.73
CA TYR A 99 -4.85 -12.64 8.05
C TYR A 99 -5.29 -13.79 8.97
N PRO A 100 -4.35 -14.48 9.63
CA PRO A 100 -4.61 -15.74 10.36
C PRO A 100 -5.26 -15.47 11.73
N THR A 101 -6.59 -15.31 11.77
CA THR A 101 -7.35 -15.01 13.01
C THR A 101 -7.34 -16.15 14.03
N ASN A 102 -6.86 -17.33 13.66
CA ASN A 102 -6.70 -18.50 14.54
C ASN A 102 -5.29 -18.59 15.16
N ASN A 103 -4.38 -17.67 14.83
CA ASN A 103 -3.03 -17.60 15.40
C ASN A 103 -2.77 -16.21 15.99
N GLU A 104 -2.95 -16.08 17.31
CA GLU A 104 -2.79 -14.82 18.04
C GLU A 104 -1.40 -14.19 17.85
N ALA A 105 -0.33 -15.00 17.80
CA ALA A 105 1.03 -14.48 17.65
C ALA A 105 1.30 -13.91 16.25
N ASP A 106 0.71 -14.49 15.20
CA ASP A 106 0.78 -13.94 13.84
C ASP A 106 -0.09 -12.70 13.70
N GLU A 107 -1.29 -12.72 14.30
CA GLU A 107 -2.19 -11.57 14.28
C GLU A 107 -1.57 -10.35 14.98
N GLU A 108 -1.00 -10.54 16.17
CA GLU A 108 -0.32 -9.46 16.90
C GLU A 108 0.92 -8.94 16.16
N LEU A 109 1.67 -9.81 15.48
CA LEU A 109 2.79 -9.38 14.65
C LEU A 109 2.34 -8.51 13.48
N ILE A 110 1.24 -8.88 12.80
CA ILE A 110 0.64 -8.06 11.74
C ILE A 110 0.21 -6.70 12.30
N LYS A 111 -0.49 -6.65 13.44
CA LYS A 111 -0.93 -5.40 14.06
C LYS A 111 0.26 -4.50 14.40
N LEU A 112 1.30 -5.06 15.03
CA LEU A 112 2.50 -4.32 15.37
C LEU A 112 3.23 -3.78 14.14
N PHE A 113 3.29 -4.58 13.07
CA PHE A 113 3.84 -4.15 11.79
C PHE A 113 3.05 -2.98 11.21
N VAL A 114 1.72 -3.10 11.10
CA VAL A 114 0.87 -2.07 10.47
C VAL A 114 0.98 -0.75 11.25
N ASN A 115 0.94 -0.81 12.58
CA ASN A 115 1.14 0.37 13.43
C ASN A 115 2.54 0.99 13.25
N SER A 116 3.59 0.16 13.13
CA SER A 116 4.96 0.64 12.90
C SER A 116 5.15 1.21 11.49
N TRP A 117 4.38 0.71 10.52
CA TRP A 117 4.44 1.15 9.13
C TRP A 117 3.93 2.58 8.94
N GLU A 118 3.01 3.05 9.79
CA GLU A 118 2.56 4.46 9.78
C GLU A 118 3.75 5.42 9.92
N GLN A 119 4.65 5.14 10.87
CA GLN A 119 5.87 5.94 11.08
C GLN A 119 6.82 5.89 9.87
N VAL A 120 6.89 4.76 9.17
CA VAL A 120 7.64 4.63 7.91
C VAL A 120 7.07 5.57 6.86
N THR A 121 5.74 5.58 6.71
CA THR A 121 5.08 6.46 5.73
C THR A 121 5.22 7.95 6.08
N ASP A 122 5.13 8.32 7.36
CA ASP A 122 5.27 9.70 7.82
C ASP A 122 6.68 10.25 7.63
N THR A 123 7.69 9.45 7.96
CA THR A 123 9.10 9.84 7.80
C THR A 123 9.51 9.88 6.33
N TYR A 124 9.02 8.95 5.51
CA TYR A 124 9.14 9.03 4.06
C TYR A 124 8.53 10.33 3.51
N TYR A 125 7.31 10.68 3.93
CA TYR A 125 6.70 11.93 3.48
C TYR A 125 7.52 13.14 3.91
N SER A 126 8.04 13.14 5.13
CA SER A 126 8.92 14.22 5.62
C SER A 126 10.16 14.40 4.74
N VAL A 127 10.72 13.30 4.20
CA VAL A 127 11.82 13.39 3.21
C VAL A 127 11.33 14.07 1.92
N LEU A 128 10.17 13.68 1.40
CA LEU A 128 9.63 14.23 0.15
C LEU A 128 9.12 15.66 0.25
N THR A 129 8.65 16.11 1.42
CA THR A 129 8.12 17.47 1.61
C THR A 129 9.16 18.44 2.18
N ALA A 130 10.34 17.93 2.55
CA ALA A 130 11.48 18.73 2.98
C ALA A 130 11.74 19.90 2.01
N THR A 131 12.03 21.07 2.57
CA THR A 131 12.17 22.34 1.83
C THR A 131 13.64 22.74 1.60
N SER A 132 14.58 21.95 2.12
CA SER A 132 16.01 22.16 1.94
C SER A 132 16.81 20.86 2.03
N GLU A 133 18.02 20.84 1.48
CA GLU A 133 18.95 19.69 1.61
C GLU A 133 19.26 19.31 3.06
N LYS A 134 19.31 20.30 3.95
CA LYS A 134 19.54 20.05 5.38
C LYS A 134 18.39 19.24 5.97
N GLU A 135 17.15 19.61 5.66
CA GLU A 135 15.95 18.89 6.10
C GLU A 135 15.88 17.49 5.48
N VAL A 136 16.18 17.35 4.18
CA VAL A 136 16.26 16.03 3.51
C VAL A 136 17.19 15.10 4.28
N LYS A 137 18.40 15.56 4.63
CA LYS A 137 19.37 14.75 5.39
C LYS A 137 18.85 14.36 6.77
N THR A 138 18.22 15.28 7.50
CA THR A 138 17.62 14.99 8.81
C THR A 138 16.50 13.96 8.71
N HIS A 139 15.55 14.17 7.79
CA HIS A 139 14.42 13.25 7.60
C HIS A 139 14.85 11.89 7.05
N LYS A 140 15.90 11.83 6.22
CA LYS A 140 16.49 10.57 5.73
C LYS A 140 16.92 9.69 6.90
N THR A 141 17.57 10.27 7.92
CA THR A 141 17.96 9.53 9.14
C THR A 141 16.75 8.96 9.88
N SER A 142 15.69 9.75 10.07
CA SER A 142 14.45 9.29 10.71
C SER A 142 13.75 8.19 9.90
N PHE A 143 13.79 8.29 8.57
CA PHE A 143 13.24 7.27 7.69
C PHE A 143 14.01 5.94 7.83
N ILE A 144 15.35 5.97 7.80
CA ILE A 144 16.19 4.79 8.05
C ILE A 144 15.86 4.16 9.41
N GLN A 145 15.71 4.97 10.47
CA GLN A 145 15.36 4.46 11.79
C GLN A 145 14.01 3.73 11.81
N SER A 146 12.99 4.27 11.13
CA SER A 146 11.68 3.63 11.02
C SER A 146 11.74 2.31 10.23
N LEU A 147 12.53 2.25 9.16
CA LEU A 147 12.78 1.03 8.40
C LEU A 147 13.49 -0.04 9.26
N GLY A 148 14.38 0.38 10.17
CA GLY A 148 15.02 -0.51 11.13
C GLY A 148 14.05 -1.21 12.08
N VAL A 149 12.94 -0.54 12.45
CA VAL A 149 11.86 -1.18 13.22
C VAL A 149 11.24 -2.33 12.41
N ILE A 150 10.93 -2.09 11.14
CA ILE A 150 10.37 -3.12 10.26
C ILE A 150 11.35 -4.29 10.10
N ASN A 151 12.63 -4.01 9.85
CA ASN A 151 13.65 -5.05 9.76
C ASN A 151 13.72 -5.93 11.01
N ASN A 152 13.56 -5.34 12.21
CA ASN A 152 13.50 -6.10 13.46
C ASN A 152 12.23 -6.94 13.61
N LEU A 153 11.09 -6.50 13.07
CA LEU A 153 9.88 -7.31 13.04
C LEU A 153 10.04 -8.52 12.11
N LEU A 154 10.68 -8.34 10.95
CA LEU A 154 10.98 -9.45 10.02
C LEU A 154 11.85 -10.54 10.68
N LYS A 155 12.74 -10.15 11.60
CA LYS A 155 13.59 -11.09 12.38
C LYS A 155 12.82 -11.96 13.36
N GLN A 156 11.54 -11.66 13.65
CA GLN A 156 10.72 -12.48 14.54
C GLN A 156 10.27 -13.80 13.90
N ARG A 157 10.56 -14.04 12.62
CA ARG A 157 10.37 -15.32 11.95
C ARG A 157 11.72 -15.88 11.50
N ASN A 158 11.89 -17.18 11.72
CA ASN A 158 13.18 -17.86 11.49
C ASN A 158 13.46 -18.16 10.01
N SER A 159 12.45 -18.06 9.13
CA SER A 159 12.57 -18.43 7.72
C SER A 159 11.47 -17.80 6.87
N GLY A 160 11.82 -17.49 5.62
CA GLY A 160 10.89 -17.00 4.60
C GLY A 160 11.10 -15.53 4.25
N ALA A 161 10.44 -15.10 3.17
CA ALA A 161 10.65 -13.80 2.54
C ALA A 161 9.67 -12.71 3.01
N PHE A 162 8.65 -13.06 3.79
CA PHE A 162 7.54 -12.20 4.22
C PHE A 162 7.46 -12.07 5.75
N LEU A 163 6.62 -11.16 6.25
CA LEU A 163 6.46 -10.92 7.69
C LEU A 163 6.11 -12.19 8.47
N LEU A 164 5.24 -13.04 7.90
CA LEU A 164 4.86 -14.32 8.46
C LEU A 164 5.69 -15.49 7.90
N GLY A 165 6.93 -15.21 7.48
CA GLY A 165 7.82 -16.20 6.89
C GLY A 165 7.51 -16.45 5.42
N SER A 166 6.97 -17.61 5.06
CA SER A 166 6.65 -17.93 3.65
C SER A 166 5.29 -17.39 3.19
N THR A 167 4.47 -16.89 4.11
CA THR A 167 3.11 -16.44 3.84
C THR A 167 3.08 -14.95 3.54
N PHE A 168 2.67 -14.59 2.33
CA PHE A 168 2.33 -13.20 1.98
C PHE A 168 1.05 -12.82 2.71
N SER A 169 1.11 -11.75 3.51
CA SER A 169 0.05 -11.40 4.46
C SER A 169 -0.56 -10.03 4.17
N TYR A 170 -1.55 -9.67 4.97
CA TYR A 170 -2.12 -8.33 4.99
C TYR A 170 -1.04 -7.23 5.18
N ALA A 171 0.04 -7.51 5.92
CA ALA A 171 1.13 -6.56 6.12
C ALA A 171 1.80 -6.15 4.79
N GLU A 172 2.04 -7.12 3.90
CA GLU A 172 2.58 -6.88 2.58
C GLU A 172 1.57 -6.13 1.69
N CYS A 173 0.26 -6.42 1.77
CA CYS A 173 -0.76 -5.63 1.04
C CYS A 173 -0.74 -4.15 1.43
N ILE A 174 -0.52 -3.85 2.72
CA ILE A 174 -0.46 -2.46 3.21
C ILE A 174 0.81 -1.74 2.74
N SER A 175 1.94 -2.45 2.74
CA SER A 175 3.26 -1.86 2.51
C SER A 175 3.68 -1.83 1.05
N ALA A 176 3.28 -2.80 0.23
CA ALA A 176 3.70 -2.92 -1.18
C ALA A 176 3.54 -1.64 -2.01
N PRO A 177 2.40 -0.91 -1.96
CA PRO A 177 2.24 0.32 -2.75
C PRO A 177 3.25 1.41 -2.37
N TRP A 178 3.64 1.45 -1.09
CA TRP A 178 4.63 2.39 -0.59
C TRP A 178 6.03 1.99 -0.98
N ILE A 179 6.37 0.71 -0.89
CA ILE A 179 7.69 0.19 -1.30
C ILE A 179 7.93 0.53 -2.78
N GLN A 180 6.97 0.20 -3.64
CA GLN A 180 7.03 0.57 -5.07
C GLN A 180 7.21 2.08 -5.27
N ARG A 181 6.58 2.88 -4.41
CA ARG A 181 6.72 4.34 -4.44
C ARG A 181 8.11 4.79 -4.04
N PHE A 182 8.71 4.21 -3.00
CA PHE A 182 10.04 4.56 -2.52
C PHE A 182 11.09 4.41 -3.63
N TYR A 183 11.03 3.29 -4.37
CA TYR A 183 11.91 3.01 -5.51
C TYR A 183 11.80 4.02 -6.65
N VAL A 184 10.65 4.70 -6.81
CA VAL A 184 10.43 5.64 -7.91
C VAL A 184 10.70 7.07 -7.47
N THR A 185 10.12 7.50 -6.36
CA THR A 185 10.05 8.91 -5.99
C THR A 185 11.31 9.41 -5.30
N LEU A 186 11.98 8.58 -4.48
CA LEU A 186 13.21 8.98 -3.79
C LEU A 186 14.34 9.24 -4.79
N PRO A 187 14.62 8.36 -5.78
CA PRO A 187 15.62 8.68 -6.79
C PRO A 187 15.19 9.89 -7.63
N TYR A 188 13.91 9.98 -8.00
CA TYR A 188 13.44 11.01 -8.91
C TYR A 188 13.47 12.42 -8.30
N PHE A 189 12.96 12.61 -7.09
CA PHE A 189 12.83 13.94 -6.46
C PHE A 189 13.96 14.30 -5.50
N ARG A 190 14.70 13.30 -5.00
CA ARG A 190 15.75 13.50 -3.99
C ARG A 190 17.13 13.00 -4.42
N GLY A 191 17.23 12.29 -5.55
CA GLY A 191 18.49 11.68 -5.97
C GLY A 191 19.00 10.64 -4.97
N ILE A 192 18.11 10.12 -4.11
CA ILE A 192 18.42 9.09 -3.12
C ILE A 192 18.18 7.74 -3.79
N ASP A 193 19.22 6.94 -3.95
CA ASP A 193 19.10 5.57 -4.45
C ASP A 193 18.55 4.69 -3.34
N PHE A 194 17.32 4.18 -3.46
CA PHE A 194 16.67 3.49 -2.35
C PHE A 194 17.47 2.26 -1.88
N GLU A 195 18.12 1.52 -2.78
CA GLU A 195 18.90 0.34 -2.40
C GLU A 195 20.24 0.75 -1.76
N GLU A 196 21.01 1.56 -2.49
CA GLU A 196 22.38 1.88 -2.09
C GLU A 196 22.44 2.85 -0.90
N ASP A 197 21.51 3.80 -0.79
CA ASP A 197 21.54 4.83 0.24
C ASP A 197 20.81 4.46 1.53
N LEU A 198 19.84 3.55 1.46
CA LEU A 198 18.92 3.27 2.57
C LEU A 198 18.92 1.79 2.97
N LEU A 199 18.79 0.89 2.00
CA LEU A 199 18.61 -0.53 2.30
C LEU A 199 19.90 -1.26 2.65
N ASN A 200 21.07 -0.78 2.20
CA ASN A 200 22.38 -1.42 2.40
C ASN A 200 22.76 -1.72 3.87
N SER A 201 22.11 -1.05 4.82
CA SER A 201 22.36 -1.19 6.26
C SER A 201 21.53 -2.28 6.92
N PHE A 202 20.62 -2.91 6.17
CA PHE A 202 19.71 -3.94 6.64
C PHE A 202 19.99 -5.29 6.00
N ASP A 203 19.72 -6.36 6.75
CA ASP A 203 19.92 -7.74 6.33
C ASP A 203 18.69 -8.34 5.65
N LEU A 204 17.50 -8.20 6.26
CA LEU A 204 16.26 -8.81 5.74
C LEU A 204 15.43 -7.85 4.89
N LEU A 205 15.50 -6.55 5.17
CA LEU A 205 14.66 -5.56 4.51
C LEU A 205 14.83 -5.50 2.97
N PRO A 206 16.04 -5.54 2.39
CA PRO A 206 16.19 -5.52 0.93
C PRO A 206 15.57 -6.76 0.28
N ILE A 207 15.73 -7.92 0.91
CA ILE A 207 15.15 -9.20 0.44
C ILE A 207 13.63 -9.11 0.48
N TRP A 208 13.07 -8.73 1.63
CA TRP A 208 11.63 -8.61 1.81
C TRP A 208 11.00 -7.61 0.84
N MET A 209 11.59 -6.42 0.68
CA MET A 209 11.06 -5.41 -0.25
C MET A 209 11.16 -5.85 -1.72
N GLY A 210 12.26 -6.52 -2.10
CA GLY A 210 12.42 -7.08 -3.44
C GLY A 210 11.35 -8.13 -3.74
N GLU A 211 11.15 -9.08 -2.83
CA GLU A 211 10.15 -10.15 -2.95
C GLU A 211 8.72 -9.59 -2.98
N VAL A 212 8.44 -8.53 -2.22
CA VAL A 212 7.16 -7.81 -2.29
C VAL A 212 6.98 -7.13 -3.64
N CYS A 213 8.01 -6.48 -4.19
CA CYS A 213 7.94 -5.83 -5.50
C CYS A 213 7.78 -6.82 -6.66
N ASP A 214 8.40 -7.98 -6.57
CA ASP A 214 8.38 -9.03 -7.60
C ASP A 214 7.14 -9.93 -7.52
N ARG A 215 6.36 -9.84 -6.43
CA ARG A 215 5.12 -10.60 -6.25
C ARG A 215 4.15 -10.29 -7.41
N PRO A 216 3.58 -11.30 -8.09
CA PRO A 216 2.70 -11.06 -9.25
C PRO A 216 1.53 -10.11 -8.99
N SER A 217 0.88 -10.21 -7.82
CA SER A 217 -0.22 -9.31 -7.42
C SER A 217 0.23 -7.85 -7.28
N CYS A 218 1.44 -7.63 -6.76
CA CYS A 218 2.05 -6.30 -6.65
C CYS A 218 2.45 -5.75 -8.02
N VAL A 219 3.00 -6.59 -8.91
CA VAL A 219 3.37 -6.19 -10.28
C VAL A 219 2.13 -5.79 -11.07
N GLU A 220 1.08 -6.60 -11.05
CA GLU A 220 -0.16 -6.37 -11.79
C GLU A 220 -0.91 -5.12 -11.32
N SER A 221 -0.86 -4.82 -10.02
CA SER A 221 -1.50 -3.64 -9.42
C SER A 221 -0.61 -2.39 -9.39
N LYS A 222 0.62 -2.46 -9.91
CA LYS A 222 1.59 -1.35 -9.87
C LYS A 222 1.13 -0.17 -10.72
N CYS A 223 1.15 1.02 -10.14
CA CYS A 223 0.96 2.27 -10.87
C CYS A 223 2.17 2.54 -11.79
N PRO A 224 1.95 2.90 -13.07
CA PRO A 224 3.04 3.32 -13.95
C PRO A 224 3.88 4.45 -13.35
N GLU A 225 5.21 4.37 -13.49
CA GLU A 225 6.13 5.28 -12.81
C GLU A 225 5.88 6.75 -13.16
N GLN A 226 5.60 7.04 -14.43
CA GLN A 226 5.34 8.40 -14.90
C GLN A 226 4.06 8.99 -14.27
N GLU A 227 3.02 8.18 -14.10
CA GLU A 227 1.79 8.61 -13.44
C GLU A 227 2.02 8.84 -11.94
N MET A 228 2.79 7.96 -11.30
CA MET A 228 3.18 8.10 -9.90
C MET A 228 3.98 9.38 -9.66
N ILE A 229 4.97 9.68 -10.51
CA ILE A 229 5.75 10.92 -10.48
C ILE A 229 4.82 12.12 -10.68
N ALA A 230 3.93 12.10 -11.67
CA ALA A 230 3.01 13.20 -11.96
C ALA A 230 2.04 13.47 -10.79
N ALA A 231 1.54 12.44 -10.11
CA ALA A 231 0.79 12.64 -8.88
C ALA A 231 1.64 13.22 -7.76
N CYS A 232 2.82 12.67 -7.51
CA CYS A 232 3.66 13.15 -6.41
C CYS A 232 4.08 14.62 -6.61
N LYS A 233 4.39 15.02 -7.84
CA LYS A 233 4.74 16.40 -8.20
C LYS A 233 3.60 17.38 -7.88
N ARG A 234 2.34 16.95 -8.03
CA ARG A 234 1.16 17.81 -7.75
C ARG A 234 0.95 18.11 -6.27
N TYR A 235 1.39 17.23 -5.37
CA TYR A 235 0.97 17.29 -3.97
C TYR A 235 2.10 17.46 -2.95
N TYR A 236 3.30 16.91 -3.19
CA TYR A 236 4.23 16.64 -2.10
C TYR A 236 5.62 17.26 -2.27
N VAL A 237 5.95 17.85 -3.42
CA VAL A 237 7.33 18.28 -3.72
C VAL A 237 7.41 19.79 -3.88
N SER A 238 7.88 20.47 -2.84
CA SER A 238 8.10 21.94 -2.81
C SER A 238 9.55 22.33 -3.14
N PHE A 239 10.48 21.42 -2.90
CA PHE A 239 11.92 21.54 -3.15
C PHE A 239 12.43 20.24 -3.77
N VAL A 240 13.47 20.32 -4.60
CA VAL A 240 14.05 19.19 -5.34
C VAL A 240 15.55 19.19 -5.11
N SER A 241 16.11 18.04 -4.76
CA SER A 241 17.52 17.95 -4.42
C SER A 241 18.44 18.18 -5.63
N PRO A 242 19.61 18.81 -5.46
CA PRO A 242 20.58 18.96 -6.53
C PRO A 242 20.92 17.63 -7.20
N GLY A 243 20.86 17.58 -8.53
CA GLY A 243 21.12 16.36 -9.32
C GLY A 243 19.94 15.39 -9.43
N ALA A 244 18.84 15.61 -8.69
CA ALA A 244 17.62 14.85 -8.87
C ALA A 244 16.93 15.24 -10.19
N LYS A 245 16.25 14.27 -10.83
CA LYS A 245 15.56 14.47 -12.12
C LYS A 245 14.32 15.36 -12.01
N GLY A 246 13.76 15.48 -10.81
CA GLY A 246 12.48 16.14 -10.57
C GLY A 246 12.49 17.65 -10.69
N SER A 247 13.25 18.25 -11.62
CA SER A 247 13.34 19.69 -11.79
C SER A 247 11.96 20.34 -11.89
N LEU A 248 11.85 21.54 -11.29
CA LEU A 248 10.68 22.40 -11.42
C LEU A 248 10.42 22.71 -12.90
#